data_AF-A0A8B7E227-F1
#
_entry.id   AF-A0A8B7E227-F1
#
_cell.length_a   1.000
_cell.length_b   1.000
_cell.length_c   1.000
_cell.angle_alpha   90.00
_cell.angle_beta   90.00
_cell.angle_gamma   90.00
#
_symmetry.space_group_name_H-M   'P 1'
#
loop_
_entity.id
_entity.type
_entity.pdbx_description
1 polymer ?
#
loop_
_entity_poly.entity_id
_entity_poly.type
_entity_poly.pdbx_seq_one_letter_code
_entity_poly.pdbx_strand_id
1 'polypeptide(L)'
;MTLRLQGYSFDLHYAKGKNNISDYSSRHPVDSCEDEGLEKYVNLTAEYACPKALSLLDIQRETKANSILQILTELITTNTWHKLLHPNCPPELKKFQKDLLAYRNIRQELTVNQTSDLILKANRIVLPHSLEITVIQLAHNSRIGFEKTKSLLREKVYFPGLDTKVEEYIKRCAICQALGKQNAPAELLITPTPEEVWDTVNIDYLGPLRNGFYLVVLVDQTSKFPVVDIIHNTSADLFIDF
;
A
#
# COMPACT_ATOMS: atom_id res chain seq x y z
N MET A 1 8.87 12.47 -13.84
CA MET A 1 8.34 11.60 -14.92
C MET A 1 9.48 10.73 -15.41
N THR A 2 9.53 9.49 -14.96
CA THR A 2 10.51 8.52 -15.48
C THR A 2 9.90 7.94 -16.76
N LEU A 3 10.42 8.34 -17.93
CA LEU A 3 10.08 7.71 -19.21
C LEU A 3 10.42 6.22 -19.11
N ARG A 4 9.40 5.37 -18.93
CA ARG A 4 9.56 3.91 -18.93
C ARG A 4 9.63 3.46 -20.39
N LEU A 5 10.83 3.46 -20.96
CA LEU A 5 11.17 2.88 -22.27
C LEU A 5 11.16 1.32 -22.21
N GLN A 6 10.21 0.73 -21.49
CA GLN A 6 10.14 -0.72 -21.31
C GLN A 6 9.56 -1.35 -22.57
N GLY A 7 10.41 -2.09 -23.30
CA GLY A 7 10.01 -2.84 -24.50
C GLY A 7 10.96 -2.69 -25.70
N TYR A 8 11.92 -1.76 -25.66
CA TYR A 8 12.84 -1.52 -26.77
C TYR A 8 14.30 -1.72 -26.35
N SER A 9 15.04 -2.49 -27.13
CA SER A 9 16.51 -2.43 -27.15
C SER A 9 16.88 -1.32 -28.12
N PHE A 10 17.58 -0.29 -27.64
CA PHE A 10 17.97 0.84 -28.48
C PHE A 10 19.49 0.96 -28.54
N ASP A 11 19.98 1.16 -29.76
CA ASP A 11 21.35 1.59 -30.01
C ASP A 11 21.36 3.11 -30.15
N LEU A 12 22.04 3.78 -29.22
CA LEU A 12 22.10 5.23 -29.18
C LEU A 12 23.16 5.74 -30.16
N HIS A 13 22.72 6.31 -31.28
CA HIS A 13 23.61 6.95 -32.25
C HIS A 13 23.55 8.47 -32.12
N TYR A 14 24.72 9.11 -32.03
CA TYR A 14 24.81 10.57 -32.07
C TYR A 14 24.57 11.07 -33.50
N ALA A 15 23.59 11.95 -33.67
CA ALA A 15 23.34 12.67 -34.92
C ALA A 15 23.59 14.17 -34.72
N LYS A 16 24.45 14.76 -35.56
CA LYS A 16 24.77 16.19 -35.51
C LYS A 16 23.54 17.02 -35.91
N GLY A 17 23.18 18.02 -35.09
CA GLY A 17 21.93 18.79 -35.24
C GLY A 17 21.68 19.44 -36.60
N LYS A 18 22.73 19.73 -37.39
CA LYS A 18 22.58 20.25 -38.75
C LYS A 18 21.85 19.29 -39.71
N ASN A 19 21.97 17.98 -39.46
CA ASN A 19 21.35 16.92 -40.25
C ASN A 19 20.14 16.29 -39.54
N ASN A 20 19.83 16.73 -38.32
CA ASN A 20 18.73 16.23 -37.52
C ASN A 20 17.75 17.39 -37.28
N ILE A 21 16.82 17.55 -38.22
CA ILE A 21 15.71 18.49 -38.07
C ILE A 21 14.87 17.94 -36.91
N SER A 22 15.15 18.45 -35.71
CA SER A 22 14.39 18.10 -34.52
C SER A 22 12.91 18.36 -34.81
N ASP A 23 12.02 17.50 -34.33
CA ASP A 23 10.58 17.80 -34.29
C ASP A 23 9.84 17.70 -35.65
N TYR A 24 10.42 17.08 -36.68
CA TYR A 24 9.76 16.90 -37.99
C TYR A 24 8.39 16.20 -37.87
N SER A 25 8.32 15.11 -37.11
CA SER A 25 7.09 14.32 -36.97
C SER A 25 5.96 15.03 -36.22
N SER A 26 6.26 16.00 -35.33
CA SER A 26 5.21 16.79 -34.67
C SER A 26 4.67 17.89 -35.60
N ARG A 27 5.53 18.38 -36.50
CA ARG A 27 5.20 19.46 -37.45
C ARG A 27 4.54 18.91 -38.71
N HIS A 28 4.71 17.62 -39.01
CA HIS A 28 4.13 16.95 -40.17
C HIS A 28 3.40 15.68 -39.70
N PRO A 29 2.25 15.84 -39.02
CA PRO A 29 1.44 14.71 -38.58
C PRO A 29 0.94 13.90 -39.79
N VAL A 30 0.99 12.58 -39.69
CA VAL A 30 0.50 11.66 -40.71
C VAL A 30 -0.96 11.33 -40.39
N ASP A 31 -1.85 11.35 -41.39
CA ASP A 31 -3.31 11.31 -41.19
C ASP A 31 -3.86 9.97 -40.65
N SER A 32 -3.11 8.87 -40.77
CA SER A 32 -3.53 7.57 -40.23
C SER A 32 -2.35 6.60 -40.17
N CYS A 33 -1.91 6.25 -38.96
CA CYS A 33 -1.17 5.00 -38.74
C CYS A 33 -2.17 3.93 -38.31
N GLU A 34 -2.32 2.87 -39.10
CA GLU A 34 -2.74 1.58 -38.57
C GLU A 34 -1.61 1.11 -37.65
N ASP A 35 -1.69 1.50 -36.38
CA ASP A 35 -0.58 1.36 -35.46
C ASP A 35 -0.62 -0.03 -34.82
N GLU A 36 -0.19 -1.06 -35.57
CA GLU A 36 0.08 -2.40 -35.02
C GLU A 36 0.98 -2.33 -33.77
N GLY A 37 1.84 -1.31 -33.70
CA GLY A 37 2.70 -1.03 -32.55
C GLY A 37 1.92 -0.65 -31.29
N LEU A 38 0.84 0.11 -31.43
CA LEU A 38 0.02 0.57 -30.30
C LEU A 38 -0.73 -0.59 -29.66
N GLU A 39 -1.40 -1.43 -30.45
CA GLU A 39 -2.11 -2.61 -29.92
C GLU A 39 -1.14 -3.59 -29.24
N LYS A 40 0.04 -3.79 -29.85
CA LYS A 40 1.11 -4.60 -29.25
C LYS A 40 1.58 -4.02 -27.91
N TYR A 41 1.71 -2.70 -27.80
CA TYR A 41 2.07 -2.04 -26.55
C TYR A 41 0.99 -2.16 -25.48
N VAL A 42 -0.29 -2.03 -25.85
CA VAL A 42 -1.43 -2.20 -24.94
C VAL A 42 -1.49 -3.64 -24.42
N ASN A 43 -1.27 -4.63 -25.29
CA ASN A 43 -1.17 -6.04 -24.92
C ASN A 43 -0.01 -6.31 -23.95
N LEU A 44 1.18 -5.80 -24.27
CA LEU A 44 2.34 -5.91 -23.39
C LEU A 44 2.10 -5.26 -22.02
N THR A 45 1.40 -4.11 -22.01
CA THR A 45 1.04 -3.40 -20.78
C THR A 45 0.09 -4.25 -19.93
N ALA A 46 -0.91 -4.89 -20.52
CA ALA A 46 -1.82 -5.80 -19.83
C ALA A 46 -1.06 -7.00 -19.23
N GLU A 47 -0.14 -7.60 -19.98
CA GLU A 47 0.70 -8.71 -19.50
C GLU A 47 1.57 -8.29 -18.31
N TYR A 48 2.26 -7.14 -18.40
CA TYR A 48 3.08 -6.64 -17.30
C TYR A 48 2.25 -6.19 -16.09
N ALA A 49 1.05 -5.67 -16.30
CA ALA A 49 0.16 -5.23 -15.23
C ALA A 49 -0.48 -6.41 -14.50
N CYS A 50 -0.54 -7.60 -15.11
CA CYS A 50 -1.04 -8.80 -14.46
C CYS A 50 -0.21 -9.13 -13.19
N PRO A 51 -0.83 -9.24 -12.00
CA PRO A 51 -0.13 -9.70 -10.81
C PRO A 51 0.45 -11.10 -11.06
N LYS A 52 1.73 -11.34 -10.75
CA LYS A 52 2.42 -12.63 -11.00
C LYS A 52 1.72 -13.86 -10.45
N ALA A 53 0.86 -13.69 -9.45
CA ALA A 53 0.12 -14.76 -8.79
C ALA A 53 -1.32 -14.95 -9.33
N LEU A 54 -1.74 -14.20 -10.36
CA LEU A 54 -2.98 -14.46 -11.10
C LEU A 54 -2.67 -14.75 -12.57
N SER A 55 -3.51 -15.58 -13.19
CA SER A 55 -3.50 -15.74 -14.64
C SER A 55 -4.30 -14.62 -15.29
N LEU A 56 -3.82 -14.16 -16.44
CA LEU A 56 -4.53 -13.17 -17.26
C LEU A 56 -5.91 -13.71 -17.69
N LEU A 57 -5.99 -15.00 -18.01
CA LEU A 57 -7.22 -15.70 -18.39
C LEU A 57 -8.29 -15.68 -17.28
N ASP A 58 -7.89 -15.86 -16.02
CA ASP A 58 -8.85 -15.78 -14.90
C ASP A 58 -9.42 -14.37 -14.78
N ILE A 59 -8.59 -13.34 -14.91
CA ILE A 59 -9.06 -11.95 -14.86
C ILE A 59 -10.04 -11.67 -16.01
N GLN A 60 -9.76 -12.18 -17.21
CA GLN A 60 -10.66 -12.05 -18.35
C GLN A 60 -12.01 -12.71 -18.10
N ARG A 61 -12.00 -13.96 -17.59
CA ARG A 61 -13.24 -14.69 -17.27
C ARG A 61 -14.09 -13.93 -16.26
N GLU A 62 -13.48 -13.45 -15.18
CA GLU A 62 -14.17 -12.70 -14.13
C GLU A 62 -14.65 -11.33 -14.62
N THR A 63 -13.90 -10.69 -15.52
CA THR A 63 -14.30 -9.42 -16.16
C THR A 63 -15.53 -9.61 -17.06
N LYS A 64 -15.59 -10.74 -17.79
CA LYS A 64 -16.76 -11.13 -18.61
C LYS A 64 -17.99 -11.42 -17.76
N ALA A 65 -17.80 -12.08 -16.62
CA ALA A 65 -18.88 -12.36 -15.67
C ALA A 65 -19.41 -11.10 -14.95
N ASN A 66 -18.60 -10.04 -14.86
CA ASN A 66 -18.95 -8.83 -14.11
C ASN A 66 -19.81 -7.86 -14.92
N SER A 67 -21.10 -7.75 -14.57
CA SER A 67 -22.05 -6.88 -15.26
C SER A 67 -21.65 -5.40 -15.28
N ILE A 68 -21.01 -4.89 -14.22
CA ILE A 68 -20.61 -3.49 -14.12
C ILE A 68 -19.48 -3.20 -15.12
N LEU A 69 -18.48 -4.09 -15.20
CA LEU A 69 -17.37 -3.94 -16.14
C LEU A 69 -17.83 -4.11 -17.60
N GLN A 70 -18.78 -4.98 -17.89
CA GLN A 70 -19.36 -5.09 -19.23
C GLN A 70 -20.05 -3.79 -19.66
N ILE A 71 -20.87 -3.22 -18.78
CA ILE A 71 -21.49 -1.90 -19.00
C ILE A 71 -20.42 -0.82 -19.17
N LEU A 72 -19.35 -0.88 -18.36
CA LEU A 72 -18.24 0.07 -18.44
C LEU A 72 -17.51 -0.01 -19.79
N THR A 73 -17.28 -1.22 -20.30
CA THR A 73 -16.71 -1.44 -21.65
C THR A 73 -17.57 -0.78 -22.71
N GLU A 74 -18.89 -0.98 -22.69
CA GLU A 74 -19.81 -0.35 -23.64
C GLU A 74 -19.78 1.18 -23.55
N LEU A 75 -19.77 1.74 -22.34
CA LEU A 75 -19.71 3.19 -22.12
C LEU A 75 -18.41 3.82 -22.63
N ILE A 76 -17.28 3.11 -22.48
CA ILE A 76 -15.97 3.55 -23.00
C ILE A 76 -15.99 3.51 -24.54
N THR A 77 -16.38 2.37 -25.13
CA THR A 77 -16.35 2.17 -26.58
C THR A 77 -17.32 3.10 -27.32
N THR A 78 -18.53 3.30 -26.79
CA THR A 78 -19.54 4.16 -27.42
C THR A 78 -19.43 5.64 -27.02
N ASN A 79 -18.59 5.96 -26.05
CA ASN A 79 -18.45 7.30 -25.46
C ASN A 79 -19.79 7.91 -24.98
N THR A 80 -20.68 7.09 -24.41
CA THR A 80 -22.05 7.49 -24.03
C THR A 80 -22.22 7.85 -22.55
N TRP A 81 -21.16 8.36 -21.90
CA TRP A 81 -21.14 8.76 -20.49
C TRP A 81 -22.21 9.79 -20.07
N HIS A 82 -22.74 10.56 -21.03
CA HIS A 82 -23.81 11.53 -20.80
C HIS A 82 -25.12 10.87 -20.37
N LYS A 83 -25.39 9.63 -20.81
CA LYS A 83 -26.60 8.86 -20.47
C LYS A 83 -26.73 8.60 -18.96
N LEU A 84 -25.60 8.50 -18.25
CA LEU A 84 -25.57 8.26 -16.80
C LEU A 84 -26.20 9.38 -15.96
N LEU A 85 -26.22 10.61 -16.47
CA LEU A 85 -26.79 11.78 -15.76
C LEU A 85 -28.12 12.23 -16.37
N HIS A 86 -28.56 11.61 -17.46
CA HIS A 86 -29.77 12.04 -18.15
C HIS A 86 -31.01 11.66 -17.33
N PRO A 87 -32.08 12.49 -17.29
CA PRO A 87 -33.32 12.16 -16.59
C PRO A 87 -33.95 10.84 -17.04
N ASN A 88 -33.85 10.52 -18.33
CA ASN A 88 -34.26 9.25 -18.93
C ASN A 88 -33.09 8.25 -18.99
N CYS A 89 -32.39 8.05 -17.87
CA CYS A 89 -31.32 7.06 -17.78
C CYS A 89 -31.89 5.63 -17.92
N PRO A 90 -31.32 4.77 -18.78
CA PRO A 90 -31.71 3.36 -18.88
C PRO A 90 -31.74 2.66 -17.51
N PRO A 91 -32.71 1.76 -17.26
CA PRO A 91 -32.88 1.11 -15.96
C PRO A 91 -31.65 0.29 -15.54
N GLU A 92 -30.96 -0.33 -16.49
CA GLU A 92 -29.73 -1.10 -16.26
C GLU A 92 -28.58 -0.22 -15.74
N LEU A 93 -28.42 0.97 -16.34
CA LEU A 93 -27.44 1.97 -15.91
C LEU A 93 -27.82 2.58 -14.55
N LYS A 94 -29.12 2.81 -14.32
CA LYS A 94 -29.63 3.36 -13.06
C LYS A 94 -29.35 2.45 -11.87
N LYS A 95 -29.40 1.13 -12.07
CA LYS A 95 -29.09 0.12 -11.05
C LYS A 95 -27.66 0.25 -10.50
N PHE A 96 -26.69 0.48 -11.38
CA PHE A 96 -25.26 0.57 -11.02
C PHE A 96 -24.71 2.01 -11.09
N GLN A 97 -25.60 3.00 -11.07
CA GLN A 97 -25.24 4.40 -11.33
C GLN A 97 -24.12 4.91 -10.40
N LYS A 98 -24.20 4.57 -9.10
CA LYS A 98 -23.21 5.00 -8.11
C LYS A 98 -21.81 4.45 -8.42
N ASP A 99 -21.73 3.16 -8.76
CA ASP A 99 -20.45 2.50 -9.07
C ASP A 99 -19.87 3.02 -10.39
N LEU A 100 -20.71 3.21 -11.40
CA LEU A 100 -20.31 3.76 -12.72
C LEU A 100 -19.86 5.22 -12.63
N LEU A 101 -20.45 6.02 -11.72
CA LEU A 101 -20.03 7.40 -11.47
C LEU A 101 -18.60 7.49 -10.92
N ALA A 102 -18.14 6.49 -10.16
CA ALA A 102 -16.76 6.44 -9.69
C ALA A 102 -15.76 6.33 -10.85
N TYR A 103 -16.13 5.61 -11.92
CA TYR A 103 -15.32 5.50 -13.14
C TYR A 103 -15.44 6.71 -14.06
N ARG A 104 -16.56 7.43 -14.05
CA ARG A 104 -16.76 8.63 -14.90
C ARG A 104 -15.70 9.70 -14.68
N ASN A 105 -15.24 9.90 -13.44
CA ASN A 105 -14.25 10.91 -13.10
C ASN A 105 -12.88 10.63 -13.76
N ILE A 106 -12.58 9.36 -14.00
CA ILE A 106 -11.32 8.91 -14.60
C ILE A 106 -11.50 8.44 -16.04
N ARG A 107 -12.65 8.68 -16.67
CA ARG A 107 -13.01 8.15 -18.00
C ARG A 107 -11.99 8.43 -19.10
N GLN A 108 -11.26 9.55 -18.99
CA GLN A 108 -10.24 9.93 -19.97
C GLN A 108 -8.97 9.09 -19.87
N GLU A 109 -8.75 8.42 -18.74
CA GLU A 109 -7.63 7.51 -18.51
C GLU A 109 -7.99 6.04 -18.74
N LEU A 110 -9.26 5.76 -19.05
CA LEU A 110 -9.76 4.40 -19.27
C LEU A 110 -9.64 4.01 -20.74
N THR A 111 -9.16 2.79 -20.97
CA THR A 111 -9.00 2.21 -22.32
C THR A 111 -9.43 0.75 -22.27
N VAL A 112 -10.12 0.31 -23.32
CA VAL A 112 -10.49 -1.10 -23.49
C VAL A 112 -9.43 -1.75 -24.39
N ASN A 113 -8.80 -2.81 -23.91
CA ASN A 113 -7.96 -3.67 -24.73
C ASN A 113 -8.89 -4.62 -25.51
N GLN A 114 -8.87 -4.52 -26.85
CA GLN A 114 -9.74 -5.31 -27.73
C GLN A 114 -9.30 -6.77 -27.83
N THR A 115 -7.99 -7.04 -27.76
CA THR A 115 -7.46 -8.40 -27.79
C THR A 115 -7.80 -9.19 -26.53
N SER A 116 -7.73 -8.53 -25.37
CA SER A 116 -7.85 -9.19 -24.07
C SER A 116 -9.21 -8.99 -23.40
N ASP A 117 -10.13 -8.21 -23.94
CA ASP A 117 -11.41 -7.82 -23.30
C ASP A 117 -11.24 -7.27 -21.87
N LEU A 118 -10.15 -6.54 -21.63
CA LEU A 118 -9.84 -5.95 -20.32
C LEU A 118 -9.92 -4.43 -20.37
N ILE A 119 -10.25 -3.85 -19.22
CA ILE A 119 -10.23 -2.40 -19.06
C ILE A 119 -8.92 -2.03 -18.35
N LEU A 120 -8.19 -1.08 -18.94
CA LEU A 120 -6.98 -0.52 -18.38
C LEU A 120 -7.24 0.93 -17.94
N LYS A 121 -6.66 1.31 -16.80
CA LYS A 121 -6.50 2.70 -16.38
C LYS A 121 -5.03 3.06 -16.55
N ALA A 122 -4.69 3.75 -17.64
CA ALA A 122 -3.31 3.90 -18.09
C ALA A 122 -2.58 2.54 -18.11
N ASN A 123 -1.66 2.28 -17.18
CA ASN A 123 -0.85 1.06 -17.13
C ASN A 123 -1.34 0.02 -16.10
N ARG A 124 -2.60 0.09 -15.66
CA ARG A 124 -3.14 -0.73 -14.57
C ARG A 124 -4.41 -1.43 -15.01
N ILE A 125 -4.57 -2.69 -14.63
CA ILE A 125 -5.79 -3.44 -14.94
C ILE A 125 -6.91 -3.01 -13.97
N VAL A 126 -8.08 -2.68 -14.52
CA VAL A 126 -9.29 -2.51 -13.73
C VAL A 126 -9.83 -3.88 -13.34
N LEU A 127 -9.87 -4.16 -12.04
CA LEU A 127 -10.27 -5.49 -11.56
C LEU A 127 -11.78 -5.62 -11.34
N PRO A 128 -12.35 -6.81 -11.59
CA PRO A 128 -13.70 -7.13 -11.14
C PRO A 128 -13.76 -7.31 -9.63
N HIS A 129 -14.92 -7.01 -9.03
CA HIS A 129 -15.13 -7.10 -7.58
C HIS A 129 -14.78 -8.49 -7.02
N SER A 130 -15.03 -9.58 -7.77
CA SER A 130 -14.73 -10.94 -7.34
C SER A 130 -13.25 -11.18 -7.02
N LEU A 131 -12.34 -10.47 -7.70
CA LEU A 131 -10.90 -10.63 -7.55
C LEU A 131 -10.24 -9.63 -6.60
N GLU A 132 -10.94 -8.59 -6.17
CA GLU A 132 -10.37 -7.51 -5.35
C GLU A 132 -9.76 -8.06 -4.05
N ILE A 133 -10.50 -8.90 -3.31
CA ILE A 133 -10.00 -9.47 -2.04
C ILE A 133 -8.83 -10.41 -2.30
N THR A 134 -8.91 -11.26 -3.32
CA THR A 134 -7.86 -12.20 -3.69
C THR A 134 -6.56 -11.48 -4.01
N VAL A 135 -6.63 -10.38 -4.78
CA VAL A 135 -5.46 -9.59 -5.15
C VAL A 135 -4.88 -8.86 -3.94
N ILE A 136 -5.73 -8.34 -3.05
CA ILE A 136 -5.28 -7.76 -1.78
C ILE A 136 -4.55 -8.80 -0.93
N GLN A 137 -5.10 -10.01 -0.81
CA GLN A 137 -4.49 -11.13 -0.08
C GLN A 137 -3.11 -11.50 -0.64
N LEU A 138 -2.99 -11.56 -1.96
CA LEU A 138 -1.73 -11.91 -2.64
C LEU A 138 -0.67 -10.80 -2.50
N ALA A 139 -1.08 -9.53 -2.52
CA ALA A 139 -0.18 -8.41 -2.30
C ALA A 139 0.14 -8.18 -0.81
N HIS A 140 -0.73 -8.68 0.08
CA HIS A 140 -0.56 -8.57 1.51
C HIS A 140 0.48 -9.58 2.01
N ASN A 141 1.58 -9.05 2.53
CA ASN A 141 2.52 -9.81 3.32
C ASN A 141 2.76 -9.03 4.61
N SER A 142 2.49 -9.68 5.74
CA SER A 142 2.48 -9.08 7.07
C SER A 142 3.78 -8.36 7.43
N ARG A 143 4.90 -8.75 6.81
CA ARG A 143 6.23 -8.13 7.02
C ARG A 143 6.44 -6.82 6.28
N ILE A 144 5.76 -6.62 5.15
CA ILE A 144 6.09 -5.55 4.21
C ILE A 144 5.40 -4.24 4.63
N GLY A 145 4.32 -4.35 5.41
CA GLY A 145 3.60 -3.22 5.97
C GLY A 145 2.62 -2.57 4.99
N PHE A 146 1.82 -1.67 5.54
CA PHE A 146 0.63 -1.11 4.92
C PHE A 146 0.89 -0.31 3.63
N GLU A 147 1.77 0.69 3.69
CA GLU A 147 2.04 1.58 2.56
C GLU A 147 2.63 0.85 1.37
N LYS A 148 3.46 -0.17 1.62
CA LYS A 148 4.10 -0.93 0.56
C LYS A 148 3.12 -1.92 -0.10
N THR A 149 2.18 -2.52 0.64
CA THR A 149 1.07 -3.28 0.02
C THR A 149 0.23 -2.37 -0.90
N LYS A 150 -0.13 -1.16 -0.46
CA LYS A 150 -0.81 -0.17 -1.32
C LYS A 150 0.01 0.17 -2.55
N SER A 151 1.31 0.42 -2.40
CA SER A 151 2.20 0.75 -3.52
C SER A 151 2.26 -0.37 -4.56
N LEU A 152 2.36 -1.63 -4.13
CA LEU A 152 2.39 -2.80 -5.04
C LEU A 152 1.08 -2.94 -5.81
N LEU A 153 -0.05 -2.77 -5.12
CA LEU A 153 -1.37 -2.83 -5.75
C LEU A 153 -1.57 -1.69 -6.75
N ARG A 154 -1.27 -0.46 -6.35
CA ARG A 154 -1.38 0.73 -7.21
C ARG A 154 -0.47 0.67 -8.42
N GLU A 155 0.60 -0.13 -8.42
CA GLU A 155 1.44 -0.28 -9.61
C GLU A 155 0.76 -1.11 -10.70
N LYS A 156 -0.09 -2.08 -10.32
CA LYS A 156 -0.57 -3.13 -11.22
C LYS A 156 -2.07 -3.06 -11.49
N VAL A 157 -2.85 -2.69 -10.49
CA VAL A 157 -4.31 -2.82 -10.52
C VAL A 157 -5.01 -1.55 -10.06
N TYR A 158 -6.27 -1.42 -10.45
CA TYR A 158 -7.14 -0.33 -10.06
C TYR A 158 -8.57 -0.83 -9.84
N PHE A 159 -9.22 -0.30 -8.80
CA PHE A 159 -10.67 -0.33 -8.62
C PHE A 159 -11.06 0.82 -7.68
N PRO A 160 -12.28 1.35 -7.75
CA PRO A 160 -12.75 2.39 -6.84
C PRO A 160 -12.64 1.95 -5.38
N GLY A 161 -12.01 2.78 -4.54
CA GLY A 161 -11.86 2.47 -3.11
C GLY A 161 -10.75 1.46 -2.77
N LEU A 162 -9.81 1.19 -3.69
CA LEU A 162 -8.68 0.28 -3.46
C LEU A 162 -8.00 0.50 -2.11
N ASP A 163 -7.63 1.73 -1.80
CA ASP A 163 -6.91 2.04 -0.56
C ASP A 163 -7.73 1.74 0.69
N THR A 164 -9.01 2.09 0.68
CA THR A 164 -9.95 1.84 1.77
C THR A 164 -10.15 0.34 1.98
N LYS A 165 -10.28 -0.43 0.90
CA LYS A 165 -10.44 -1.88 0.98
C LYS A 165 -9.18 -2.58 1.50
N VAL A 166 -8.00 -2.09 1.11
CA VAL A 166 -6.71 -2.54 1.65
C VAL A 166 -6.59 -2.22 3.14
N GLU A 167 -7.01 -1.03 3.57
CA GLU A 167 -7.08 -0.64 4.98
C GLU A 167 -7.93 -1.56 5.81
N GLU A 168 -9.17 -1.79 5.38
CA GLU A 168 -10.09 -2.66 6.08
C GLU A 168 -9.57 -4.09 6.17
N TYR A 169 -8.93 -4.59 5.10
CA TYR A 169 -8.32 -5.91 5.08
C TYR A 169 -7.16 -6.02 6.09
N ILE A 170 -6.21 -5.08 6.05
CA ILE A 170 -5.02 -5.12 6.92
C ILE A 170 -5.38 -4.88 8.39
N LYS A 171 -6.38 -4.02 8.67
CA LYS A 171 -6.91 -3.82 10.03
C LYS A 171 -7.50 -5.10 10.63
N ARG A 172 -8.02 -6.02 9.81
CA ARG A 172 -8.55 -7.32 10.25
C ARG A 172 -7.50 -8.44 10.27
N CYS A 173 -6.28 -8.20 9.78
CA CYS A 173 -5.23 -9.21 9.74
C CYS A 173 -4.63 -9.43 11.14
N ALA A 174 -4.86 -10.60 11.72
CA ALA A 174 -4.39 -10.95 13.07
C ALA A 174 -2.86 -10.79 13.24
N ILE A 175 -2.09 -11.17 12.22
CA ILE A 175 -0.62 -11.07 12.25
C ILE A 175 -0.18 -9.60 12.28
N CYS A 176 -0.82 -8.75 11.47
CA CYS A 176 -0.52 -7.31 11.48
C CYS A 176 -0.98 -6.61 12.74
N GLN A 177 -2.06 -7.06 13.38
CA GLN A 177 -2.47 -6.54 14.68
C GLN A 177 -1.51 -6.96 15.79
N ALA A 178 -1.01 -8.19 15.76
CA ALA A 178 -0.05 -8.68 16.76
C ALA A 178 1.34 -8.03 16.63
N LEU A 179 1.79 -7.75 15.40
CA LEU A 179 3.09 -7.12 15.12
C LEU A 179 3.01 -5.59 14.96
N GLY A 180 1.81 -5.02 15.05
CA GLY A 180 1.58 -3.59 14.85
C GLY A 180 2.37 -2.76 15.85
N LYS A 181 2.68 -1.52 15.48
CA LYS A 181 3.30 -0.56 16.41
C LYS A 181 2.42 -0.48 17.66
N GLN A 182 3.02 -0.76 18.81
CA GLN A 182 2.40 -0.44 20.09
C GLN A 182 2.14 1.06 20.14
N ASN A 183 1.06 1.48 20.79
CA ASN A 183 0.77 2.88 21.03
C ASN A 183 2.02 3.54 21.65
N ALA A 184 2.21 4.83 21.37
CA ALA A 184 3.25 5.59 22.05
C ALA A 184 3.13 5.32 23.56
N PRO A 185 4.26 5.03 24.25
CA PRO A 185 4.21 4.86 25.70
C PRO A 185 3.51 6.08 26.30
N ALA A 186 2.73 5.84 27.35
CA ALA A 186 2.05 6.91 28.07
C ALA A 186 3.06 8.00 28.46
N GLU A 187 2.58 9.23 28.55
CA GLU A 187 3.40 10.35 29.02
C GLU A 187 4.01 10.01 30.39
N LEU A 188 5.30 10.30 30.56
CA LEU A 188 5.99 10.05 31.82
C LEU A 188 5.36 10.90 32.92
N LEU A 189 4.79 10.25 33.93
CA LEU A 189 4.29 10.94 35.11
C LEU A 189 5.46 11.27 36.05
N ILE A 190 5.59 12.54 36.42
CA ILE A 190 6.56 12.98 37.42
C ILE A 190 6.00 12.65 38.80
N THR A 191 6.70 11.82 39.56
CA THR A 191 6.37 11.58 40.98
C THR A 191 6.80 12.79 41.82
N PRO A 192 6.00 13.20 42.82
CA PRO A 192 6.39 14.29 43.71
C PRO A 192 7.68 13.91 44.44
N THR A 193 8.55 14.90 44.65
CA THR A 193 9.75 14.71 45.47
C THR A 193 9.34 14.81 46.94
N PRO A 194 9.76 13.87 47.81
CA PRO A 194 9.47 13.96 49.24
C PRO A 194 10.12 15.20 49.86
N GLU A 195 9.51 15.73 50.93
CA GLU A 195 9.99 16.95 51.60
C GLU A 195 11.06 16.66 52.64
N GLU A 196 11.02 15.48 53.25
CA GLU A 196 11.96 15.07 54.29
C GLU A 196 12.95 14.00 53.80
N VAL A 197 14.14 13.98 54.40
CA VAL A 197 15.15 12.95 54.16
C VAL A 197 14.67 11.65 54.80
N TRP A 198 14.82 10.52 54.12
CA TRP A 198 14.36 9.18 54.54
C TRP A 198 12.84 8.97 54.53
N ASP A 199 12.06 9.90 54.00
CA ASP A 199 10.61 9.75 53.84
C ASP A 199 10.26 8.72 52.73
N THR A 200 10.99 8.77 51.61
CA THR A 200 10.86 7.77 50.54
C THR A 200 12.23 7.29 50.09
N VAL A 201 12.40 5.97 50.05
CA VAL A 201 13.63 5.31 49.63
C VAL A 201 13.35 4.44 48.40
N ASN A 202 14.29 4.43 47.45
CA ASN A 202 14.29 3.52 46.32
C ASN A 202 15.30 2.43 46.58
N ILE A 203 14.91 1.17 46.44
CA ILE A 203 15.80 0.04 46.70
C ILE A 203 15.82 -0.86 45.47
N ASP A 204 17.03 -1.21 45.02
CA ASP A 204 17.23 -2.11 43.89
C ASP A 204 18.45 -3.01 44.13
N TYR A 205 18.51 -4.10 43.39
CA TYR A 205 19.61 -5.05 43.42
C TYR A 205 20.50 -4.90 42.19
N LEU A 206 21.80 -4.85 42.40
CA LEU A 206 22.79 -5.00 41.34
C LEU A 206 23.46 -6.36 41.46
N GLY A 207 23.14 -7.28 40.55
CA GLY A 207 23.81 -8.56 40.47
C GLY A 207 23.13 -9.59 39.56
N PRO A 208 23.63 -10.83 39.56
CA PRO A 208 24.84 -11.27 40.28
C PRO A 208 26.13 -10.69 39.69
N LEU A 209 27.06 -10.32 40.55
CA LEU A 209 28.43 -9.94 40.19
C LEU A 209 29.26 -11.19 39.83
N ARG A 210 30.47 -10.99 39.29
CA ARG A 210 31.35 -12.09 38.86
C ARG A 210 31.71 -13.10 39.98
N ASN A 211 31.66 -12.66 41.23
CA ASN A 211 31.89 -13.48 42.41
C ASN A 211 30.62 -14.15 42.96
N GLY A 212 29.46 -13.98 42.30
CA GLY A 212 28.18 -14.55 42.71
C GLY A 212 27.42 -13.74 43.75
N PHE A 213 27.96 -12.61 44.22
CA PHE A 213 27.28 -11.72 45.17
C PHE A 213 26.39 -10.70 44.47
N TYR A 214 25.47 -10.12 45.23
CA TYR A 214 24.62 -9.01 44.82
C TYR A 214 24.94 -7.79 45.68
N LEU A 215 24.72 -6.60 45.15
CA LEU A 215 24.68 -5.37 45.94
C LEU A 215 23.21 -4.98 46.12
N VAL A 216 22.81 -4.70 47.35
CA VAL A 216 21.58 -3.97 47.62
C VAL A 216 21.93 -2.50 47.63
N VAL A 217 21.22 -1.71 46.83
CA VAL A 217 21.40 -0.26 46.76
C VAL A 217 20.11 0.38 47.20
N LEU A 218 20.13 0.99 48.38
CA LEU A 218 19.08 1.86 48.87
C LEU A 218 19.49 3.31 48.60
N VAL A 219 18.60 4.11 48.03
CA VAL A 219 18.83 5.53 47.78
C VAL A 219 17.68 6.33 48.36
N ASP A 220 17.99 7.25 49.26
CA ASP A 220 17.02 8.24 49.72
C ASP A 220 16.61 9.16 48.56
N GLN A 221 15.31 9.30 48.33
CA GLN A 221 14.78 10.03 47.18
C GLN A 221 15.00 11.55 47.30
N THR A 222 15.09 12.09 48.51
CA THR A 222 15.25 13.54 48.76
C THR A 222 16.71 13.97 48.63
N SER A 223 17.60 13.41 49.45
CA SER A 223 19.02 13.75 49.51
C SER A 223 19.87 13.08 48.43
N LYS A 224 19.34 12.04 47.77
CA LYS A 224 20.09 11.15 46.87
C LYS A 224 21.25 10.40 47.55
N PHE A 225 21.22 10.27 48.87
CA PHE A 225 22.24 9.55 49.62
C PHE A 225 22.10 8.03 49.42
N PRO A 226 23.15 7.32 48.96
CA PRO A 226 23.11 5.88 48.77
C PRO A 226 23.61 5.12 50.02
N VAL A 227 22.94 4.02 50.34
CA VAL A 227 23.38 2.98 51.26
C VAL A 227 23.54 1.70 50.46
N VAL A 228 24.70 1.07 50.57
CA VAL A 228 25.04 -0.12 49.78
C VAL A 228 25.56 -1.22 50.69
N ASP A 229 25.03 -2.43 50.53
CA ASP A 229 25.54 -3.62 51.21
C ASP A 229 25.67 -4.81 50.26
N ILE A 230 26.49 -5.78 50.64
CA ILE A 230 26.82 -6.97 49.86
C ILE A 230 26.05 -8.16 50.42
N ILE A 231 25.22 -8.78 49.58
CA ILE A 231 24.44 -9.96 49.96
C ILE A 231 24.74 -11.17 49.07
N HIS A 232 24.46 -12.37 49.60
CA HIS A 232 24.78 -13.64 48.96
C HIS A 232 23.63 -14.24 48.13
N ASN A 233 22.40 -13.75 48.30
CA ASN A 233 21.21 -14.14 47.53
C ASN A 233 20.16 -13.02 47.58
N THR A 234 19.07 -13.11 46.80
CA THR A 234 17.98 -12.11 46.80
C THR A 234 16.77 -12.53 47.66
N SER A 235 17.01 -13.30 48.73
CA SER A 235 15.93 -13.70 49.66
C SER A 235 15.47 -12.51 50.48
N ALA A 236 14.17 -12.46 50.78
CA ALA A 236 13.57 -11.42 51.61
C ALA A 236 14.16 -11.39 53.03
N ASP A 237 14.65 -12.52 53.56
CA ASP A 237 15.19 -12.58 54.92
C ASP A 237 16.49 -11.77 55.05
N LEU A 238 17.38 -11.81 54.05
CA LEU A 238 18.60 -11.01 54.04
C LEU A 238 18.33 -9.51 53.83
N PHE A 239 17.14 -9.17 53.37
CA PHE A 239 16.71 -7.79 53.18
C PHE A 239 16.17 -7.16 54.47
N ILE A 240 15.66 -7.97 55.40
CA ILE A 240 15.14 -7.49 56.70
C ILE A 240 16.28 -7.07 57.63
N ASP A 241 17.45 -7.70 57.48
CA ASP A 241 18.65 -7.42 58.27
C ASP A 241 19.50 -6.25 57.72
N PHE A 242 19.13 -5.69 56.56
CA PHE A 242 19.71 -4.48 55.97
C PHE A 242 19.14 -3.22 56.62
#